data_AF-A0A5N7J0P9-F1
#
_entry.id   AF-A0A5N7J0P9-F1
#
_cell.length_a   1.000
_cell.length_b   1.000
_cell.length_c   1.000
_cell.angle_alpha   90.00
_cell.angle_beta   90.00
_cell.angle_gamma   90.00
#
_symmetry.space_group_name_H-M   'P 1'
#
loop_
_entity.id
_entity.type
_entity.pdbx_description
1 polymer ?
#
loop_
_entity_poly.entity_id
_entity_poly.type
_entity_poly.pdbx_seq_one_letter_code
_entity_poly.pdbx_strand_id
1 'polypeptide(L)'
;MVKKIKKTQIFRHIIQLIMFVLSPGLFILAFSELKSIYTMIIKGNFKFITAFPSLIEFTTVIIVTIFLGRFFCGWFCAFGSYNDFIYLISKKVFKINFKVNEEVDKVLKYVKYVVLLLLVIVVWTMGSKVLDTTSPWDAFAQITNFPQVLFDYTIGVALLLLITIGALFVERFFCRYLCPLGAVFNILSKIGILKIKKPTDKCGKCRLCTNNCSMGLSLYKAQSVCGGDCINCFKCIEACPRSNTKINVLGENVNPQLASSVAIAAMVGLYAANNLGAATLKNSGLATVSNTTTTTDSSSRTASTEDTSTKTATTSNTYKDGTYTGSGSGFHGGTTQMSVTIKNNKITKVETVSNGDTPDFYARAESTIISQIISTQSTTVDTVSGATYSSEGIISATQEALSKAKA
;
A
#
# COMPACT_ATOMS: atom_id res chain seq x y z
N MET A 1 -43.50 -3.10 6.86
CA MET A 1 -42.32 -2.36 7.37
C MET A 1 -41.60 -1.73 6.19
N VAL A 2 -41.57 -0.40 6.08
CA VAL A 2 -40.86 0.31 5.01
C VAL A 2 -39.37 -0.03 5.09
N LYS A 3 -38.82 -0.59 4.02
CA LYS A 3 -37.41 -0.99 3.93
C LYS A 3 -36.56 0.28 3.97
N LYS A 4 -36.05 0.64 5.15
CA LYS A 4 -35.25 1.86 5.35
C LYS A 4 -34.03 1.80 4.41
N ILE A 5 -33.83 2.85 3.61
CA ILE A 5 -32.65 2.96 2.74
C ILE A 5 -31.42 3.04 3.65
N LYS A 6 -30.48 2.11 3.45
CA LYS A 6 -29.24 2.01 4.22
C LYS A 6 -28.20 3.02 3.74
N LYS A 7 -28.49 4.31 3.88
CA LYS A 7 -27.70 5.42 3.30
C LYS A 7 -26.22 5.37 3.73
N THR A 8 -25.95 5.11 5.02
CA THR A 8 -24.59 5.03 5.57
C THR A 8 -23.85 3.80 5.06
N GLN A 9 -24.50 2.64 4.94
CA GLN A 9 -23.84 1.47 4.37
C GLN A 9 -23.53 1.65 2.88
N ILE A 10 -24.44 2.27 2.11
CA ILE A 10 -24.19 2.60 0.70
C ILE A 10 -22.97 3.53 0.61
N PHE A 11 -22.95 4.60 1.42
CA PHE A 11 -21.82 5.53 1.48
C PHE A 11 -20.51 4.82 1.83
N ARG A 12 -20.52 3.97 2.86
CA ARG A 12 -19.36 3.14 3.25
C ARG A 12 -18.85 2.30 2.07
N HIS A 13 -19.74 1.64 1.34
CA HIS A 13 -19.34 0.79 0.22
C HIS A 13 -18.80 1.58 -0.97
N ILE A 14 -19.34 2.78 -1.23
CA ILE A 14 -18.78 3.69 -2.24
C ILE A 14 -17.35 4.06 -1.88
N ILE A 15 -17.09 4.45 -0.64
CA ILE A 15 -15.74 4.83 -0.19
C ILE A 15 -14.79 3.63 -0.24
N GLN A 16 -15.24 2.46 0.23
CA GLN A 16 -14.48 1.23 0.13
C GLN A 16 -14.06 0.90 -1.30
N LEU A 17 -14.97 1.09 -2.27
CA LEU A 17 -14.68 0.88 -3.70
C LEU A 17 -13.69 1.91 -4.22
N ILE A 18 -13.89 3.20 -3.91
CA ILE A 18 -12.97 4.27 -4.31
C ILE A 18 -11.56 4.01 -3.75
N MET A 19 -11.43 3.66 -2.47
CA MET A 19 -10.15 3.38 -1.84
C MET A 19 -9.51 2.09 -2.37
N PHE A 20 -10.31 1.08 -2.68
CA PHE A 20 -9.84 -0.16 -3.31
C PHE A 20 -9.24 0.10 -4.69
N VAL A 21 -9.84 1.00 -5.48
CA VAL A 21 -9.36 1.34 -6.84
C VAL A 21 -8.20 2.33 -6.79
N LEU A 22 -8.31 3.41 -6.01
CA LEU A 22 -7.32 4.48 -5.97
C LEU A 22 -6.05 4.09 -5.21
N SER A 23 -6.17 3.23 -4.19
CA SER A 23 -5.04 2.92 -3.32
C SER A 23 -5.13 1.52 -2.69
N PRO A 24 -5.09 0.45 -3.50
CA PRO A 24 -4.98 -0.91 -2.96
C PRO A 24 -3.69 -1.07 -2.14
N GLY A 25 -2.65 -0.30 -2.47
CA GLY A 25 -1.36 -0.26 -1.79
C GLY A 25 -1.30 0.59 -0.51
N LEU A 26 -2.29 1.45 -0.18
CA LEU A 26 -2.23 2.31 1.02
C LEU A 26 -1.95 1.51 2.30
N PHE A 27 -2.51 0.31 2.36
CA PHE A 27 -2.33 -0.60 3.47
C PHE A 27 -0.91 -1.19 3.54
N ILE A 28 -0.30 -1.42 2.37
CA ILE A 28 1.06 -1.94 2.24
C ILE A 28 2.07 -0.86 2.57
N LEU A 29 1.80 0.40 2.23
CA LEU A 29 2.65 1.52 2.63
C LEU A 29 2.88 1.51 4.14
N ALA A 30 1.80 1.50 4.94
CA ALA A 30 1.93 1.43 6.40
C ALA A 30 2.74 0.22 6.92
N PHE A 31 2.70 -0.93 6.24
CA PHE A 31 3.44 -2.13 6.63
C PHE A 31 4.89 -2.16 6.15
N SER A 32 5.12 -1.71 4.92
CA SER A 32 6.44 -1.56 4.32
C SER A 32 7.26 -0.55 5.11
N GLU A 33 6.63 0.52 5.58
CA GLU A 33 7.25 1.52 6.44
C GLU A 33 7.68 0.97 7.80
N LEU A 34 6.79 0.26 8.49
CA LEU A 34 7.11 -0.47 9.72
C LEU A 34 8.28 -1.44 9.51
N LYS A 35 8.25 -2.21 8.42
CA LYS A 35 9.30 -3.15 8.04
C LYS A 35 10.62 -2.44 7.75
N SER A 36 10.58 -1.30 7.09
CA SER A 36 11.73 -0.47 6.75
C SER A 36 12.39 0.08 8.02
N ILE A 37 11.61 0.70 8.91
CA ILE A 37 12.06 1.20 10.21
C ILE A 37 12.70 0.07 11.03
N TYR A 38 12.03 -1.08 11.12
CA TYR A 38 12.55 -2.25 11.84
C TYR A 38 13.87 -2.76 11.23
N THR A 39 13.95 -2.84 9.90
CA THR A 39 15.16 -3.31 9.21
C THR A 39 16.32 -2.32 9.38
N MET A 40 16.05 -1.02 9.42
CA MET A 40 17.07 0.01 9.72
C MET A 40 17.61 -0.12 11.15
N ILE A 41 16.73 -0.42 12.12
CA ILE A 41 17.13 -0.65 13.52
C ILE A 41 18.03 -1.88 13.62
N ILE A 42 17.65 -3.02 13.01
CA ILE A 42 18.45 -4.25 13.06
C ILE A 42 19.79 -4.11 12.36
N LYS A 43 19.85 -3.43 11.21
CA LYS A 43 21.09 -3.26 10.44
C LYS A 43 22.05 -2.22 11.03
N GLY A 44 21.65 -1.51 12.09
CA GLY A 44 22.47 -0.47 12.73
C GLY A 44 22.73 0.78 11.89
N ASN A 45 22.04 0.95 10.77
CA ASN A 45 22.17 2.10 9.86
C ASN A 45 20.95 3.03 9.98
N PHE A 46 20.61 3.44 11.21
CA PHE A 46 19.47 4.30 11.45
C PHE A 46 19.82 5.75 11.09
N LYS A 47 19.39 6.19 9.90
CA LYS A 47 19.42 7.59 9.50
C LYS A 47 18.06 8.22 9.76
N PHE A 48 17.98 9.08 10.78
CA PHE A 48 16.72 9.73 11.18
C PHE A 48 16.04 10.48 10.03
N ILE A 49 16.81 11.20 9.22
CA ILE A 49 16.30 11.97 8.06
C ILE A 49 15.55 11.06 7.07
N THR A 50 16.06 9.86 6.79
CA THR A 50 15.41 8.94 5.83
C THR A 50 14.24 8.20 6.43
N ALA A 51 14.24 7.99 7.75
CA ALA A 51 13.14 7.34 8.46
C ALA A 51 11.98 8.31 8.78
N PHE A 52 12.21 9.62 8.70
CA PHE A 52 11.27 10.65 9.14
C PHE A 52 9.92 10.63 8.40
N PRO A 53 9.85 10.52 7.06
CA PRO A 53 8.56 10.46 6.35
C PRO A 53 7.71 9.27 6.80
N SER A 54 8.34 8.09 6.87
CA SER A 54 7.67 6.85 7.28
C SER A 54 7.27 6.83 8.75
N LEU A 55 8.05 7.49 9.62
CA LEU A 55 7.70 7.64 11.02
C LEU A 55 6.49 8.56 11.18
N ILE A 56 6.39 9.63 10.38
CA ILE A 56 5.25 10.54 10.39
C ILE A 56 3.99 9.80 9.95
N GLU A 57 4.00 9.10 8.82
CA GLU A 57 2.82 8.39 8.33
C GLU A 57 2.36 7.30 9.32
N PHE A 58 3.29 6.51 9.84
CA PHE A 58 2.97 5.51 10.86
C PHE A 58 2.38 6.12 12.14
N THR A 59 3.00 7.17 12.67
CA THR A 59 2.54 7.87 13.88
C THR A 59 1.16 8.48 13.66
N THR A 60 0.94 9.04 12.48
CA THR A 60 -0.32 9.61 12.06
C THR A 60 -1.45 8.58 12.11
N VAL A 61 -1.25 7.41 11.50
CA VAL A 61 -2.25 6.34 11.49
C VAL A 61 -2.55 5.83 12.91
N ILE A 62 -1.53 5.75 13.78
CA ILE A 62 -1.72 5.40 15.19
C ILE A 62 -2.59 6.43 15.90
N ILE A 63 -2.27 7.72 15.80
CA ILE A 63 -3.00 8.80 16.47
C ILE A 63 -4.46 8.78 16.05
N VAL A 64 -4.72 8.69 14.74
CA VAL A 64 -6.08 8.58 14.21
C VAL A 64 -6.79 7.33 14.74
N THR A 65 -6.09 6.20 14.81
CA THR A 65 -6.65 4.93 15.32
C THR A 65 -6.96 4.99 16.81
N ILE A 66 -6.17 5.72 17.60
CA ILE A 66 -6.44 5.95 19.01
C ILE A 66 -7.73 6.75 19.18
N PHE A 67 -7.93 7.82 18.40
CA PHE A 67 -9.10 8.69 18.54
C PHE A 67 -10.37 8.15 17.89
N LEU A 68 -10.28 7.69 16.64
CA LEU A 68 -11.41 7.20 15.85
C LEU A 68 -11.64 5.69 15.98
N GLY A 69 -10.78 5.00 16.74
CA GLY A 69 -10.79 3.55 16.85
C GLY A 69 -10.34 2.87 15.54
N ARG A 70 -10.83 1.65 15.28
CA ARG A 70 -10.49 0.89 14.06
C ARG A 70 -11.30 1.34 12.82
N PHE A 71 -11.55 2.65 12.70
CA PHE A 71 -12.33 3.24 11.59
C PHE A 71 -11.67 2.96 10.24
N PHE A 72 -10.34 3.08 10.14
CA PHE A 72 -9.58 2.75 8.93
C PHE A 72 -9.88 1.34 8.42
N CYS A 73 -9.90 0.33 9.29
CA CYS A 73 -10.23 -1.05 8.91
C CYS A 73 -11.64 -1.17 8.33
N GLY A 74 -12.59 -0.35 8.80
CA GLY A 74 -13.98 -0.36 8.35
C GLY A 74 -14.21 0.32 7.01
N TRP A 75 -13.49 1.40 6.72
CA TRP A 75 -13.81 2.34 5.65
C TRP A 75 -12.76 2.44 4.54
N PHE A 76 -11.47 2.31 4.88
CA PHE A 76 -10.36 2.57 3.96
C PHE A 76 -9.57 1.31 3.56
N CYS A 77 -9.47 0.34 4.47
CA CYS A 77 -8.65 -0.85 4.24
C CYS A 77 -9.16 -1.68 3.05
N ALA A 78 -8.37 -1.73 1.97
CA ALA A 78 -8.68 -2.48 0.74
C ALA A 78 -8.92 -3.97 1.01
N PHE A 79 -8.14 -4.60 1.89
CA PHE A 79 -8.33 -6.00 2.26
C PHE A 79 -9.65 -6.23 3.02
N GLY A 80 -10.05 -5.26 3.85
CA GLY A 80 -11.35 -5.27 4.52
C GLY A 80 -12.51 -5.15 3.53
N SER A 81 -12.37 -4.26 2.54
CA SER A 81 -13.31 -4.09 1.42
C SER A 81 -13.42 -5.36 0.57
N TYR A 82 -12.28 -6.01 0.26
CA TYR A 82 -12.24 -7.29 -0.43
C TYR A 82 -13.06 -8.36 0.30
N ASN A 83 -12.83 -8.53 1.60
CA ASN A 83 -13.57 -9.51 2.40
C ASN A 83 -15.07 -9.18 2.49
N ASP A 84 -15.44 -7.89 2.62
CA ASP A 84 -16.84 -7.45 2.60
C ASP A 84 -17.49 -7.80 1.25
N PHE A 85 -16.80 -7.58 0.14
CA PHE A 85 -17.28 -7.88 -1.21
C PHE A 85 -17.47 -9.38 -1.44
N ILE A 86 -16.49 -10.21 -1.06
CA ILE A 86 -16.59 -11.67 -1.15
C ILE A 86 -17.77 -12.19 -0.32
N TYR A 87 -17.98 -11.67 0.89
CA TYR A 87 -19.13 -12.05 1.72
C TYR A 87 -20.48 -11.61 1.11
N LEU A 88 -20.53 -10.42 0.49
CA LEU A 88 -21.73 -9.96 -0.23
C LEU A 88 -22.06 -10.86 -1.42
N ILE A 89 -21.05 -11.28 -2.20
CA ILE A 89 -21.19 -12.25 -3.30
C ILE A 89 -21.68 -13.59 -2.74
N SER A 90 -21.04 -14.09 -1.67
CA SER A 90 -21.43 -15.34 -1.00
C SER A 90 -22.92 -15.36 -0.65
N LYS A 91 -23.42 -14.26 -0.05
CA LYS A 91 -24.82 -14.18 0.36
C LYS A 91 -25.79 -14.00 -0.81
N LYS A 92 -25.41 -13.25 -1.85
CA LYS A 92 -26.30 -12.90 -2.97
C LYS A 92 -26.31 -13.96 -4.06
N VAL A 93 -25.15 -14.54 -4.38
CA VAL A 93 -24.94 -15.52 -5.46
C VAL A 93 -25.03 -16.93 -4.89
N PHE A 94 -24.18 -17.27 -3.92
CA PHE A 94 -24.07 -18.64 -3.38
C PHE A 94 -25.10 -18.95 -2.27
N LYS A 95 -25.81 -17.94 -1.77
CA LYS A 95 -26.83 -18.04 -0.70
C LYS A 95 -26.34 -18.75 0.57
N ILE A 96 -25.03 -18.73 0.83
CA ILE A 96 -24.44 -19.34 2.03
C ILE A 96 -24.85 -18.48 3.24
N ASN A 97 -25.46 -19.12 4.24
CA ASN A 97 -25.91 -18.46 5.47
C ASN A 97 -25.29 -19.12 6.71
N PHE A 98 -23.98 -19.31 6.68
CA PHE A 98 -23.23 -19.84 7.81
C PHE A 98 -23.10 -18.79 8.92
N LYS A 99 -23.30 -19.21 10.18
CA LYS A 99 -23.08 -18.39 11.37
C LYS A 99 -22.25 -19.17 12.37
N VAL A 100 -21.12 -18.60 12.74
CA VAL A 100 -20.23 -19.15 13.77
C VAL A 100 -20.91 -19.03 15.14
N ASN A 101 -20.77 -20.07 15.97
CA ASN A 101 -21.19 -20.04 17.37
C ASN A 101 -20.45 -18.91 18.13
N GLU A 102 -21.15 -18.22 19.04
CA GLU A 102 -20.61 -17.07 19.79
C GLU A 102 -19.39 -17.45 20.62
N GLU A 103 -19.35 -18.65 21.21
CA GLU A 103 -18.19 -19.08 22.03
C GLU A 103 -16.97 -19.41 21.18
N VAL A 104 -17.15 -20.13 20.07
CA VAL A 104 -16.08 -20.41 19.11
C VAL A 104 -15.52 -19.11 18.55
N ASP A 105 -16.41 -18.18 18.17
CA ASP A 105 -16.02 -16.88 17.66
C ASP A 105 -15.14 -16.07 18.62
N LYS A 106 -15.47 -16.06 19.91
CA LYS A 106 -14.66 -15.37 20.92
C LYS A 106 -13.25 -15.94 20.99
N VAL A 107 -13.10 -17.27 20.95
CA VAL A 107 -11.78 -17.93 20.98
C VAL A 107 -11.02 -17.65 19.69
N LEU A 108 -11.68 -17.77 18.54
CA LEU A 108 -11.05 -17.59 17.23
C LEU A 108 -10.56 -16.16 17.00
N LYS A 109 -11.18 -15.14 17.63
CA LYS A 109 -10.68 -13.76 17.63
C LYS A 109 -9.32 -13.60 18.29
N TYR A 110 -8.89 -14.53 19.16
CA TYR A 110 -7.55 -14.46 19.75
C TYR A 110 -6.44 -14.97 18.84
N VAL A 111 -6.78 -15.72 17.78
CA VAL A 111 -5.81 -16.26 16.80
C VAL A 111 -4.97 -15.15 16.19
N LYS A 112 -5.52 -13.96 15.96
CA LYS A 112 -4.76 -12.81 15.41
C LYS A 112 -3.60 -12.36 16.30
N TYR A 113 -3.69 -12.57 17.63
CA TYR A 113 -2.59 -12.27 18.55
C TYR A 113 -1.52 -13.36 18.52
N VAL A 114 -1.92 -14.62 18.31
CA VAL A 114 -0.99 -15.72 18.06
C VAL A 114 -0.24 -15.49 16.74
N VAL A 115 -0.95 -15.11 15.67
CA VAL A 115 -0.33 -14.74 14.38
C VAL A 115 0.63 -13.56 14.55
N LEU A 116 0.25 -12.52 15.31
CA LEU A 116 1.14 -11.40 15.60
C LEU A 116 2.40 -11.86 16.33
N LEU A 117 2.28 -12.70 17.37
CA LEU A 117 3.40 -13.22 18.13
C LEU A 117 4.34 -14.06 17.25
N LEU A 118 3.79 -14.98 16.46
CA LEU A 118 4.56 -15.79 15.51
C LEU A 118 5.29 -14.92 14.49
N LEU A 119 4.63 -13.90 13.94
CA LEU A 119 5.25 -12.97 13.01
C LEU A 119 6.45 -12.26 13.64
N VAL A 120 6.30 -11.74 14.87
CA VAL A 120 7.40 -11.10 15.60
C VAL A 120 8.57 -12.07 15.82
N ILE A 121 8.30 -13.32 16.20
CA ILE A 121 9.33 -14.34 16.42
C ILE A 121 10.07 -14.66 15.11
N VAL A 122 9.34 -14.91 14.02
CA VAL A 122 9.94 -15.23 12.70
C VAL A 122 10.81 -14.08 12.21
N VAL A 123 10.33 -12.84 12.37
CA VAL A 123 11.07 -11.65 11.97
C VAL A 123 12.32 -11.46 12.81
N TRP A 124 12.28 -11.81 14.10
CA TRP A 124 13.43 -11.75 15.00
C TRP A 124 14.48 -12.83 14.72
N THR A 125 14.06 -14.06 14.39
CA THR A 125 14.97 -15.20 14.22
C THR A 125 15.50 -15.36 12.80
N MET A 126 14.66 -15.16 11.79
CA MET A 126 14.98 -15.42 10.37
C MET A 126 15.15 -14.13 9.56
N GLY A 127 14.91 -12.95 10.17
CA GLY A 127 14.98 -11.65 9.52
C GLY A 127 13.78 -11.36 8.61
N SER A 128 13.87 -10.25 7.88
CA SER A 128 12.73 -9.68 7.13
C SER A 128 12.55 -10.22 5.70
N LYS A 129 13.52 -11.00 5.18
CA LYS A 129 13.50 -11.57 3.81
C LYS A 129 12.43 -12.63 3.58
N VAL A 130 12.08 -13.41 4.61
CA VAL A 130 11.04 -14.45 4.51
C VAL A 130 9.65 -13.85 4.27
N LEU A 131 9.44 -12.61 4.70
CA LEU A 131 8.16 -11.91 4.54
C LEU A 131 7.93 -11.41 3.11
N ASP A 132 8.98 -11.18 2.32
CA ASP A 132 8.84 -10.60 0.97
C ASP A 132 8.12 -11.53 -0.01
N THR A 133 8.20 -12.85 0.16
CA THR A 133 7.59 -13.83 -0.78
C THR A 133 6.41 -14.60 -0.18
N THR A 134 6.22 -14.52 1.14
CA THR A 134 5.23 -15.32 1.87
C THR A 134 3.97 -14.53 2.24
N SER A 135 4.01 -13.20 2.17
CA SER A 135 2.89 -12.40 2.65
C SER A 135 1.69 -12.46 1.67
N PRO A 136 0.46 -12.71 2.18
CA PRO A 136 -0.74 -12.73 1.33
C PRO A 136 -1.10 -11.33 0.83
N TRP A 137 -0.51 -10.29 1.41
CA TRP A 137 -0.74 -8.90 1.02
C TRP A 137 0.07 -8.49 -0.18
N ASP A 138 1.32 -8.94 -0.30
CA ASP A 138 2.14 -8.68 -1.48
C ASP A 138 1.52 -9.36 -2.71
N ALA A 139 1.00 -10.59 -2.53
CA ALA A 139 0.21 -11.29 -3.55
C ALA A 139 -1.08 -10.54 -3.92
N PHE A 140 -1.79 -9.97 -2.94
CA PHE A 140 -2.99 -9.17 -3.18
C PHE A 140 -2.68 -7.83 -3.88
N ALA A 141 -1.55 -7.19 -3.56
CA ALA A 141 -1.10 -5.93 -4.15
C ALA A 141 -0.84 -6.08 -5.65
N GLN A 142 -0.20 -7.19 -6.01
CA GLN A 142 0.27 -7.43 -7.36
C GLN A 142 -0.79 -8.10 -8.23
N ILE A 143 -2.02 -8.26 -7.75
CA ILE A 143 -3.10 -8.97 -8.45
C ILE A 143 -3.40 -8.40 -9.86
N THR A 144 -2.98 -7.16 -10.14
CA THR A 144 -3.05 -6.54 -11.48
C THR A 144 -2.03 -7.12 -12.48
N ASN A 145 -0.96 -7.76 -12.01
CA ASN A 145 0.12 -8.36 -12.80
C ASN A 145 -0.07 -9.88 -12.96
N PHE A 146 -1.29 -10.31 -13.27
CA PHE A 146 -1.57 -11.71 -13.58
C PHE A 146 -1.03 -12.06 -14.97
N PRO A 147 -0.27 -13.16 -15.19
CA PRO A 147 -0.11 -14.36 -14.35
C PRO A 147 1.18 -14.43 -13.49
N GLN A 148 2.06 -13.44 -13.55
CA GLN A 148 3.41 -13.48 -12.95
C GLN A 148 3.39 -13.68 -11.42
N VAL A 149 2.37 -13.13 -10.75
CA VAL A 149 2.14 -13.33 -9.30
C VAL A 149 2.00 -14.80 -8.89
N LEU A 150 1.51 -15.66 -9.78
CA LEU A 150 1.31 -17.08 -9.46
C LEU A 150 2.64 -17.83 -9.29
N PHE A 151 3.70 -17.40 -9.97
CA PHE A 151 5.01 -18.04 -9.93
C PHE A 151 5.90 -17.46 -8.85
N ASP A 152 5.86 -16.13 -8.65
CA ASP A 152 6.74 -15.44 -7.69
C ASP A 152 6.21 -15.49 -6.25
N TYR A 153 4.89 -15.68 -6.05
CA TYR A 153 4.22 -15.62 -4.74
C TYR A 153 3.31 -16.82 -4.46
N THR A 154 3.73 -18.04 -4.84
CA THR A 154 2.92 -19.28 -4.72
C THR A 154 2.32 -19.46 -3.32
N ILE A 155 3.11 -19.21 -2.26
CA ILE A 155 2.64 -19.33 -0.87
C ILE A 155 1.66 -18.21 -0.50
N GLY A 156 1.95 -16.97 -0.91
CA GLY A 156 1.08 -15.81 -0.68
C GLY A 156 -0.29 -15.97 -1.36
N VAL A 157 -0.32 -16.48 -2.59
CA VAL A 157 -1.55 -16.78 -3.34
C VAL A 157 -2.33 -17.92 -2.69
N ALA A 158 -1.68 -19.01 -2.28
CA ALA A 158 -2.33 -20.11 -1.60
C ALA A 158 -3.01 -19.64 -0.29
N LEU A 159 -2.31 -18.80 0.48
CA LEU A 159 -2.87 -18.21 1.70
C LEU A 159 -4.00 -17.24 1.41
N LEU A 160 -3.90 -16.43 0.36
CA LEU A 160 -4.96 -15.53 -0.09
C LEU A 160 -6.22 -16.32 -0.47
N LEU A 161 -6.08 -17.41 -1.25
CA LEU A 161 -7.19 -18.30 -1.60
C LEU A 161 -7.87 -18.90 -0.37
N LEU A 162 -7.09 -19.36 0.61
CA LEU A 162 -7.63 -19.87 1.88
C LEU A 162 -8.42 -18.79 2.63
N ILE A 163 -7.91 -17.56 2.66
CA ILE A 163 -8.62 -16.42 3.25
C ILE A 163 -9.92 -16.11 2.49
N THR A 164 -9.89 -16.15 1.16
CA THR A 164 -11.06 -15.93 0.30
C THR A 164 -12.15 -16.97 0.56
N ILE A 165 -11.77 -18.24 0.67
CA ILE A 165 -12.70 -19.32 1.04
C ILE A 165 -13.31 -19.04 2.43
N GLY A 166 -12.49 -18.67 3.42
CA GLY A 166 -12.97 -18.29 4.75
C GLY A 166 -13.95 -17.10 4.73
N ALA A 167 -13.68 -16.10 3.88
CA ALA A 167 -14.53 -14.93 3.70
C ALA A 167 -15.90 -15.22 3.07
N LEU A 168 -16.06 -16.35 2.37
CA LEU A 168 -17.37 -16.81 1.90
C LEU A 168 -18.28 -17.21 3.06
N PHE A 169 -17.72 -17.84 4.11
CA PHE A 169 -18.50 -18.33 5.25
C PHE A 169 -18.66 -17.30 6.36
N VAL A 170 -17.63 -16.46 6.60
CA VAL A 170 -17.59 -15.51 7.70
C VAL A 170 -17.31 -14.10 7.19
N GLU A 171 -18.21 -13.16 7.48
CA GLU A 171 -18.01 -11.74 7.18
C GLU A 171 -16.69 -11.26 7.81
N ARG A 172 -15.80 -10.70 6.99
CA ARG A 172 -14.47 -10.20 7.40
C ARG A 172 -13.59 -11.24 8.11
N PHE A 173 -13.60 -12.49 7.63
CA PHE A 173 -12.82 -13.61 8.18
C PHE A 173 -11.38 -13.21 8.56
N PHE A 174 -10.63 -12.61 7.65
CA PHE A 174 -9.25 -12.21 7.90
C PHE A 174 -9.12 -11.14 8.99
N CYS A 175 -9.88 -10.05 8.89
CA CYS A 175 -9.81 -8.95 9.86
C CYS A 175 -10.24 -9.35 11.28
N ARG A 176 -11.06 -10.41 11.37
CA ARG A 176 -11.60 -10.96 12.61
C ARG A 176 -10.65 -11.95 13.29
N TYR A 177 -9.95 -12.79 12.52
CA TYR A 177 -9.19 -13.91 13.08
C TYR A 177 -7.69 -13.92 12.77
N LEU A 178 -7.24 -13.33 11.66
CA LEU A 178 -5.86 -13.52 11.17
C LEU A 178 -5.05 -12.22 11.07
N CYS A 179 -5.69 -11.06 11.04
CA CYS A 179 -5.02 -9.79 10.76
C CYS A 179 -4.15 -9.31 11.95
N PRO A 180 -2.80 -9.30 11.83
CA PRO A 180 -1.92 -8.87 12.91
C PRO A 180 -2.06 -7.37 13.20
N LEU A 181 -2.26 -6.53 12.18
CA LEU A 181 -2.56 -5.10 12.38
C LEU A 181 -3.87 -4.90 13.14
N GLY A 182 -4.87 -5.72 12.84
CA GLY A 182 -6.13 -5.71 13.54
C GLY A 182 -6.00 -6.09 15.02
N ALA A 183 -4.95 -6.83 15.39
CA ALA A 183 -4.59 -7.12 16.77
C ALA A 183 -4.01 -5.88 17.45
N VAL A 184 -3.03 -5.22 16.83
CA VAL A 184 -2.40 -3.98 17.33
C VAL A 184 -3.44 -2.87 17.47
N PHE A 185 -4.23 -2.62 16.44
CA PHE A 185 -5.26 -1.57 16.46
C PHE A 185 -6.42 -1.89 17.42
N ASN A 186 -6.70 -3.16 17.72
CA ASN A 186 -7.66 -3.52 18.77
C ASN A 186 -7.18 -3.02 20.13
N ILE A 187 -5.90 -3.20 20.44
CA ILE A 187 -5.30 -2.74 21.70
C ILE A 187 -5.32 -1.21 21.77
N LEU A 188 -4.85 -0.54 20.71
CA LEU A 188 -4.75 0.93 20.67
C LEU A 188 -6.13 1.63 20.70
N SER A 189 -7.15 1.05 20.07
CA SER A 189 -8.47 1.68 19.95
C SER A 189 -9.30 1.71 21.23
N LYS A 190 -8.86 1.09 22.33
CA LYS A 190 -9.64 1.04 23.60
C LYS A 190 -9.95 2.42 24.18
N ILE A 191 -9.11 3.42 23.91
CA ILE A 191 -9.22 4.81 24.41
C ILE A 191 -10.04 5.70 23.43
N GLY A 192 -10.67 5.10 22.42
CA GLY A 192 -11.43 5.80 21.39
C GLY A 192 -12.45 6.81 21.89
N ILE A 193 -12.54 7.93 21.18
CA ILE A 193 -13.55 8.96 21.42
C ILE A 193 -14.90 8.52 20.88
N LEU A 194 -14.91 7.81 19.75
CA LEU A 194 -16.12 7.40 19.07
C LEU A 194 -16.73 6.16 19.73
N LYS A 195 -17.91 6.33 20.34
CA LYS A 195 -18.62 5.30 21.11
C LYS A 195 -19.97 5.00 20.45
N ILE A 196 -20.31 3.72 20.36
CA ILE A 196 -21.66 3.29 19.96
C ILE A 196 -22.46 3.05 21.24
N LYS A 197 -23.39 3.95 21.57
CA LYS A 197 -24.30 3.81 22.71
C LYS A 197 -25.53 3.01 22.29
N LYS A 198 -25.86 1.99 23.08
CA LYS A 198 -27.01 1.11 22.87
C LYS A 198 -27.73 0.85 24.22
N PRO A 199 -28.67 1.72 24.64
CA PRO A 199 -29.43 1.56 25.88
C PRO A 199 -30.15 0.20 25.91
N THR A 200 -29.75 -0.66 26.86
CA THR A 200 -30.27 -2.04 26.98
C THR A 200 -31.71 -2.08 27.46
N ASP A 201 -32.10 -1.12 28.29
CA ASP A 201 -33.45 -0.86 28.77
C ASP A 201 -34.46 -0.72 27.62
N LYS A 202 -34.10 0.01 26.56
CA LYS A 202 -34.99 0.22 25.39
C LYS A 202 -35.01 -0.95 24.41
N CYS A 203 -34.06 -1.89 24.52
CA CYS A 203 -33.84 -2.97 23.57
C CYS A 203 -34.49 -4.30 23.96
N GLY A 204 -34.71 -4.57 25.25
CA GLY A 204 -35.19 -5.87 25.74
C GLY A 204 -34.31 -7.03 25.24
N LYS A 205 -34.93 -8.15 24.83
CA LYS A 205 -34.24 -9.36 24.32
C LYS A 205 -33.78 -9.28 22.85
N CYS A 206 -33.77 -8.09 22.23
CA CYS A 206 -33.45 -7.94 20.81
C CYS A 206 -31.97 -8.26 20.49
N ARG A 207 -31.73 -9.14 19.51
CA ARG A 207 -30.38 -9.51 19.01
C ARG A 207 -30.03 -8.97 17.62
N LEU A 208 -30.83 -8.05 17.08
CA LEU A 208 -30.70 -7.59 15.70
C LEU A 208 -29.37 -6.88 15.39
N CYS A 209 -28.87 -6.08 16.33
CA CYS A 209 -27.57 -5.42 16.20
C CYS A 209 -26.41 -6.44 16.19
N THR A 210 -26.45 -7.41 17.11
CA THR A 210 -25.48 -8.51 17.20
C THR A 210 -25.44 -9.32 15.91
N ASN A 211 -26.62 -9.72 15.42
CA ASN A 211 -26.76 -10.55 14.23
C ASN A 211 -26.33 -9.87 12.92
N ASN A 212 -26.24 -8.54 12.91
CA ASN A 212 -25.80 -7.76 11.75
C ASN A 212 -24.39 -7.16 11.94
N CYS A 213 -23.70 -7.43 13.04
CA CYS A 213 -22.37 -6.89 13.29
C CYS A 213 -21.33 -7.60 12.41
N SER A 214 -20.64 -6.84 11.54
CA SER A 214 -19.60 -7.39 10.65
C SER A 214 -18.44 -8.06 11.40
N MET A 215 -18.17 -7.66 12.65
CA MET A 215 -17.12 -8.22 13.50
C MET A 215 -17.65 -9.22 14.55
N GLY A 216 -18.95 -9.53 14.50
CA GLY A 216 -19.62 -10.46 15.43
C GLY A 216 -19.51 -10.08 16.90
N LEU A 217 -19.66 -8.79 17.22
CA LEU A 217 -19.69 -8.33 18.61
C LEU A 217 -21.02 -8.71 19.27
N SER A 218 -20.97 -9.18 20.51
CA SER A 218 -22.14 -9.49 21.34
C SER A 218 -22.86 -8.24 21.86
N LEU A 219 -23.36 -7.40 20.95
CA LEU A 219 -23.97 -6.10 21.24
C LEU A 219 -25.22 -6.18 22.15
N TYR A 220 -25.83 -7.35 22.30
CA TYR A 220 -26.95 -7.55 23.21
C TYR A 220 -26.55 -7.46 24.69
N LYS A 221 -25.30 -7.80 25.03
CA LYS A 221 -24.74 -7.78 26.39
C LYS A 221 -24.09 -6.44 26.78
N ALA A 222 -23.89 -5.54 25.83
CA ALA A 222 -23.19 -4.26 26.04
C ALA A 222 -24.14 -3.07 25.96
N GLN A 223 -24.01 -2.12 26.91
CA GLN A 223 -24.70 -0.83 26.88
C GLN A 223 -24.00 0.21 26.01
N SER A 224 -22.67 0.12 25.92
CA SER A 224 -21.88 0.93 25.00
C SER A 224 -20.70 0.11 24.49
N VAL A 225 -20.25 0.41 23.28
CA VAL A 225 -19.06 -0.20 22.68
C VAL A 225 -18.11 0.91 22.29
N CYS A 226 -16.89 0.81 22.79
CA CYS A 226 -15.79 1.73 22.52
C CYS A 226 -14.57 0.89 22.10
N GLY A 227 -14.09 1.08 20.88
CA GLY A 227 -12.88 0.42 20.39
C GLY A 227 -12.92 -1.11 20.34
N GLY A 228 -11.74 -1.71 20.54
CA GLY A 228 -11.53 -3.15 20.58
C GLY A 228 -11.71 -3.80 19.20
N ASP A 229 -12.67 -4.72 19.09
CA ASP A 229 -13.02 -5.32 17.80
C ASP A 229 -14.01 -4.50 16.97
N CYS A 230 -14.52 -3.39 17.50
CA CYS A 230 -15.40 -2.51 16.74
C CYS A 230 -14.62 -1.72 15.69
N ILE A 231 -14.99 -1.90 14.42
CA ILE A 231 -14.44 -1.17 13.27
C ILE A 231 -15.23 0.09 12.89
N ASN A 232 -16.16 0.53 13.75
CA ASN A 232 -16.96 1.75 13.55
C ASN A 232 -17.64 1.82 12.16
N CYS A 233 -18.18 0.69 11.70
CA CYS A 233 -18.78 0.56 10.37
C CYS A 233 -20.29 0.89 10.32
N PHE A 234 -20.88 1.20 11.47
CA PHE A 234 -22.28 1.65 11.69
C PHE A 234 -23.41 0.76 11.17
N LYS A 235 -23.11 -0.47 10.73
CA LYS A 235 -24.09 -1.45 10.26
C LYS A 235 -25.16 -1.78 11.32
N CYS A 236 -24.78 -1.82 12.59
CA CYS A 236 -25.69 -2.06 13.72
C CYS A 236 -26.68 -0.91 13.97
N ILE A 237 -26.32 0.33 13.61
CA ILE A 237 -27.16 1.52 13.79
C ILE A 237 -28.28 1.52 12.75
N GLU A 238 -27.92 1.30 11.49
CA GLU A 238 -28.92 1.23 10.40
C GLU A 238 -29.82 0.01 10.47
N ALA A 239 -29.32 -1.09 11.05
CA ALA A 239 -30.13 -2.29 11.25
C ALA A 239 -31.22 -2.10 12.32
N CYS A 240 -31.13 -1.08 13.19
CA CYS A 240 -32.06 -0.90 14.30
C CYS A 240 -33.38 -0.22 13.84
N PRO A 241 -34.54 -0.91 13.85
CA PRO A 241 -35.81 -0.30 13.45
C PRO A 241 -36.31 0.72 14.48
N ARG A 242 -35.95 0.55 15.75
CA ARG A 242 -36.35 1.44 16.87
C ARG A 242 -35.44 2.66 17.04
N SER A 243 -34.36 2.77 16.25
CA SER A 243 -33.36 3.86 16.37
C SER A 243 -32.80 4.03 17.80
N ASN A 244 -32.72 2.93 18.56
CA ASN A 244 -32.20 2.95 19.93
C ASN A 244 -30.67 3.12 19.98
N THR A 245 -29.97 2.68 18.93
CA THR A 245 -28.51 2.77 18.84
C THR A 245 -28.11 4.15 18.32
N LYS A 246 -27.22 4.84 19.02
CA LYS A 246 -26.71 6.17 18.64
C LYS A 246 -25.18 6.20 18.65
N ILE A 247 -24.59 7.05 17.82
CA ILE A 247 -23.16 7.37 17.91
C ILE A 247 -23.01 8.48 18.93
N ASN A 248 -22.02 8.34 19.79
CA ASN A 248 -21.63 9.32 20.78
C ASN A 248 -20.18 9.73 20.54
N VAL A 249 -19.93 11.03 20.41
CA VAL A 249 -18.60 11.64 20.23
C VAL A 249 -18.45 12.67 21.35
N LEU A 250 -17.47 12.47 22.25
CA LEU A 250 -17.25 13.30 23.44
C LEU A 250 -18.53 13.60 24.27
N GLY A 251 -19.46 12.65 24.39
CA GLY A 251 -20.68 12.86 25.18
C GLY A 251 -21.89 13.33 24.36
N GLU A 252 -21.69 13.89 23.16
CA GLU A 252 -22.78 14.32 22.29
C GLU A 252 -23.26 13.24 21.32
N ASN A 253 -24.56 13.20 21.04
CA ASN A 253 -25.12 12.25 20.07
C ASN A 253 -25.07 12.84 18.67
N VAL A 254 -24.32 12.20 17.78
CA VAL A 254 -24.12 12.67 16.41
C VAL A 254 -24.74 11.71 15.39
N ASN A 255 -25.05 12.25 14.22
CA ASN A 255 -25.58 11.48 13.10
C ASN A 255 -24.48 10.61 12.47
N PRO A 256 -24.72 9.31 12.17
CA PRO A 256 -23.73 8.44 11.52
C PRO A 256 -23.06 8.99 10.28
N GLN A 257 -23.81 9.66 9.39
CA GLN A 257 -23.24 10.19 8.15
C GLN A 257 -22.26 11.32 8.44
N LEU A 258 -22.63 12.25 9.34
CA LEU A 258 -21.76 13.36 9.74
C LEU A 258 -20.50 12.85 10.45
N ALA A 259 -20.64 11.88 11.36
CA ALA A 259 -19.50 11.27 12.04
C ALA A 259 -18.55 10.60 11.02
N SER A 260 -19.10 9.89 10.04
CA SER A 260 -18.29 9.28 8.99
C SER A 260 -17.61 10.30 8.09
N SER A 261 -18.31 11.36 7.65
CA SER A 261 -17.75 12.36 6.73
C SER A 261 -16.63 13.14 7.39
N VAL A 262 -16.78 13.53 8.65
CA VAL A 262 -15.73 14.21 9.43
C VAL A 262 -14.52 13.29 9.62
N ALA A 263 -14.74 12.02 9.98
CA ALA A 263 -13.66 11.05 10.13
C ALA A 263 -12.87 10.83 8.83
N ILE A 264 -13.58 10.73 7.70
CA ILE A 264 -12.96 10.57 6.37
C ILE A 264 -12.18 11.83 5.98
N ALA A 265 -12.78 13.02 6.13
CA ALA A 265 -12.12 14.28 5.82
C ALA A 265 -10.85 14.47 6.66
N ALA A 266 -10.91 14.13 7.95
CA ALA A 266 -9.74 14.16 8.84
C ALA A 266 -8.65 13.20 8.35
N MET A 267 -9.00 11.96 7.97
CA MET A 267 -8.03 10.99 7.48
C MET A 267 -7.40 11.37 6.14
N VAL A 268 -8.21 11.81 5.17
CA VAL A 268 -7.73 12.22 3.84
C VAL A 268 -6.91 13.50 3.95
N GLY A 269 -7.37 14.49 4.73
CA GLY A 269 -6.65 15.74 4.95
C GLY A 269 -5.30 15.51 5.61
N LEU A 270 -5.23 14.60 6.57
CA LEU A 270 -3.98 14.27 7.27
C LEU A 270 -3.00 13.50 6.36
N TYR A 271 -3.51 12.58 5.53
CA TYR A 271 -2.71 11.93 4.50
C TYR A 271 -2.17 12.92 3.45
N ALA A 272 -3.02 13.86 3.00
CA ALA A 272 -2.61 14.91 2.05
C ALA A 272 -1.57 15.85 2.66
N ALA A 273 -1.73 16.24 3.93
CA ALA A 273 -0.78 17.07 4.66
C ALA A 273 0.58 16.37 4.80
N ASN A 274 0.61 15.08 5.11
CA ASN A 274 1.85 14.30 5.17
C ASN A 274 2.57 14.26 3.82
N ASN A 275 1.84 14.00 2.73
CA ASN A 275 2.42 13.97 1.38
C ASN A 275 2.95 15.35 0.94
N LEU A 276 2.23 16.43 1.25
CA LEU A 276 2.67 17.79 0.96
C LEU A 276 3.89 18.21 1.81
N GLY A 277 3.91 17.81 3.09
CA GLY A 277 5.05 18.01 3.98
C GLY A 277 6.29 17.26 3.49
N ALA A 278 6.13 16.00 3.07
CA ALA A 278 7.20 15.21 2.46
C ALA A 278 7.72 15.86 1.17
N ALA A 279 6.85 16.39 0.30
CA ALA A 279 7.24 17.10 -0.91
C ALA A 279 8.00 18.41 -0.61
N THR A 280 7.62 19.13 0.44
CA THR A 280 8.29 20.37 0.87
C THR A 280 9.67 20.09 1.48
N LEU A 281 9.81 18.99 2.23
CA LEU A 281 11.10 18.50 2.75
C LEU A 281 12.04 18.03 1.62
N LYS A 282 11.48 17.45 0.56
CA LYS A 282 12.22 17.07 -0.66
C LYS A 282 12.74 18.31 -1.39
N ASN A 283 11.92 19.36 -1.52
CA ASN A 283 12.28 20.60 -2.22
C ASN A 283 13.25 21.50 -1.43
N SER A 284 13.35 21.35 -0.11
CA SER A 284 14.30 22.09 0.73
C SER A 284 15.70 21.47 0.78
N GLY A 285 15.97 20.44 -0.03
CA GLY A 285 17.31 19.83 -0.16
C GLY A 285 17.76 19.01 1.05
N LEU A 286 16.90 18.86 2.07
CA LEU A 286 17.23 18.16 3.32
C LEU A 286 16.94 16.65 3.26
N ALA A 287 16.20 16.19 2.25
CA ALA A 287 15.84 14.79 2.05
C ALA A 287 16.25 14.32 0.64
N THR A 288 17.47 13.80 0.50
CA THR A 288 17.80 12.91 -0.62
C THR A 288 17.12 11.56 -0.33
N VAL A 289 15.91 11.38 -0.85
CA VAL A 289 15.22 10.08 -0.81
C VAL A 289 14.86 9.66 -2.22
N SER A 290 15.47 8.55 -2.63
CA SER A 290 14.99 7.63 -3.65
C SER A 290 13.64 7.10 -3.19
N ASN A 291 12.55 7.57 -3.82
CA ASN A 291 11.32 6.81 -3.86
C ASN A 291 11.33 5.97 -5.13
N THR A 292 11.43 4.65 -4.94
CA THR A 292 10.78 3.71 -5.85
C THR A 292 9.29 3.91 -5.67
N THR A 293 8.71 4.80 -6.44
CA THR A 293 7.27 4.84 -6.70
C THR A 293 7.10 5.11 -8.18
N THR A 294 6.62 4.09 -8.87
CA THR A 294 6.05 4.17 -10.21
C THR A 294 4.93 5.21 -10.17
N THR A 295 5.25 6.45 -10.55
CA THR A 295 4.25 7.48 -10.86
C THR A 295 4.04 7.50 -12.36
N THR A 296 2.88 7.01 -12.78
CA THR A 296 2.28 7.31 -14.07
C THR A 296 1.87 8.78 -14.05
N ASP A 297 2.75 9.66 -14.54
CA ASP A 297 2.43 11.08 -14.71
C ASP A 297 1.63 11.31 -16.00
N SER A 298 0.47 11.95 -15.84
CA SER A 298 -0.29 12.56 -16.92
C SER A 298 0.03 14.05 -17.01
N SER A 299 0.72 14.39 -18.09
CA SER A 299 0.70 15.65 -18.86
C SER A 299 0.10 16.91 -18.21
N SER A 300 0.93 17.96 -18.11
CA SER A 300 0.53 19.29 -18.60
C SER A 300 1.74 20.04 -19.17
N ARG A 301 1.56 20.55 -20.39
CA ARG A 301 2.49 21.38 -21.17
C ARG A 301 2.60 22.78 -20.56
N THR A 302 3.76 23.44 -20.69
CA THR A 302 3.92 24.77 -21.31
C THR A 302 5.41 25.05 -21.53
N ALA A 303 5.70 25.77 -22.61
CA ALA A 303 6.96 25.88 -23.32
C ALA A 303 7.90 26.99 -22.80
N SER A 304 9.19 26.79 -23.11
CA SER A 304 10.24 27.76 -23.52
C SER A 304 10.43 29.06 -22.72
N THR A 305 11.66 29.36 -22.31
CA THR A 305 12.57 30.27 -23.05
C THR A 305 14.01 30.06 -22.54
N GLU A 306 14.95 30.07 -23.50
CA GLU A 306 16.40 30.12 -23.30
C GLU A 306 16.81 31.36 -22.51
N ASP A 307 17.86 31.28 -21.69
CA ASP A 307 18.93 32.27 -21.83
C ASP A 307 20.29 31.76 -21.35
N THR A 308 21.28 32.25 -22.07
CA THR A 308 22.69 31.83 -22.13
C THR A 308 23.52 32.59 -21.09
N SER A 309 24.50 31.93 -20.45
CA SER A 309 25.89 32.44 -20.32
C SER A 309 26.80 31.57 -19.43
N THR A 310 27.64 30.78 -20.10
CA THR A 310 29.12 30.70 -20.09
C THR A 310 29.96 30.92 -18.81
N LYS A 311 31.02 30.08 -18.73
CA LYS A 311 32.32 30.16 -17.99
C LYS A 311 32.34 29.52 -16.59
N THR A 312 33.28 28.65 -16.19
CA THR A 312 34.58 28.21 -16.72
C THR A 312 34.93 26.82 -16.13
N ALA A 313 35.71 26.04 -16.89
CA ALA A 313 36.23 24.72 -16.58
C ALA A 313 37.06 24.61 -15.28
N THR A 314 36.97 23.45 -14.62
CA THR A 314 38.10 22.83 -13.93
C THR A 314 37.99 21.32 -14.13
N THR A 315 39.02 20.77 -14.78
CA THR A 315 39.20 19.39 -15.20
C THR A 315 39.37 18.47 -13.99
N SER A 316 38.39 17.60 -13.76
CA SER A 316 38.58 16.33 -13.07
C SER A 316 38.28 15.23 -14.08
N ASN A 317 39.30 14.49 -14.52
CA ASN A 317 39.14 13.41 -15.49
C ASN A 317 38.42 12.24 -14.81
N THR A 318 37.10 12.14 -15.02
CA THR A 318 36.24 11.09 -14.47
C THR A 318 36.42 9.77 -15.23
N TYR A 319 36.78 9.84 -16.52
CA TYR A 319 36.93 8.69 -17.40
C TYR A 319 38.27 8.69 -18.14
N LYS A 320 38.83 7.48 -18.33
CA LYS A 320 39.97 7.24 -19.23
C LYS A 320 39.45 7.18 -20.67
N ASP A 321 40.21 7.78 -21.58
CA ASP A 321 39.91 7.74 -23.01
C ASP A 321 40.13 6.31 -23.55
N GLY A 322 39.21 5.84 -24.38
CA GLY A 322 39.22 4.47 -24.88
C GLY A 322 37.83 4.00 -25.33
N THR A 323 37.79 2.79 -25.87
CA THR A 323 36.54 2.10 -26.22
C THR A 323 36.30 0.98 -25.22
N TYR A 324 35.14 1.00 -24.58
CA TYR A 324 34.76 0.07 -23.51
C TYR A 324 33.48 -0.66 -23.87
N THR A 325 33.44 -1.96 -23.58
CA THR A 325 32.25 -2.78 -23.79
C THR A 325 31.59 -3.15 -22.48
N GLY A 326 30.27 -3.16 -22.48
CA GLY A 326 29.44 -3.54 -21.35
C GLY A 326 28.24 -4.35 -21.80
N SER A 327 27.68 -5.10 -20.87
CA SER A 327 26.58 -6.01 -21.07
C SER A 327 25.42 -5.66 -20.14
N GLY A 328 24.21 -5.79 -20.66
CA GLY A 328 22.98 -5.46 -19.94
C GLY A 328 21.92 -6.50 -20.22
N SER A 329 21.00 -6.66 -19.28
CA SER A 329 19.89 -7.60 -19.44
C SER A 329 18.66 -6.86 -19.96
N GLY A 330 18.18 -7.31 -21.11
CA GLY A 330 16.96 -6.83 -21.77
C GLY A 330 15.75 -7.71 -21.45
N PHE A 331 14.83 -7.80 -22.41
CA PHE A 331 13.56 -8.50 -22.24
C PHE A 331 13.76 -10.03 -22.13
N HIS A 332 13.09 -10.69 -21.19
CA HIS A 332 13.18 -12.15 -20.96
C HIS A 332 14.61 -12.71 -20.74
N GLY A 333 15.56 -11.88 -20.28
CA GLY A 333 16.95 -12.30 -20.09
C GLY A 333 17.80 -12.27 -21.37
N GLY A 334 17.28 -11.68 -22.46
CA GLY A 334 18.09 -11.34 -23.63
C GLY A 334 19.28 -10.47 -23.22
N THR A 335 20.48 -10.79 -23.68
CA THR A 335 21.68 -10.00 -23.36
C THR A 335 21.94 -8.98 -24.45
N THR A 336 22.09 -7.72 -24.05
CA THR A 336 22.45 -6.60 -24.93
C THR A 336 23.87 -6.17 -24.62
N GLN A 337 24.72 -6.11 -25.64
CA GLN A 337 26.10 -5.64 -25.54
C GLN A 337 26.25 -4.30 -26.23
N MET A 338 26.82 -3.33 -25.51
CA MET A 338 27.06 -1.97 -26.00
C MET A 338 28.56 -1.66 -26.00
N SER A 339 29.00 -0.89 -26.99
CA SER A 339 30.34 -0.34 -27.11
C SER A 339 30.29 1.18 -26.95
N VAL A 340 31.07 1.72 -26.01
CA VAL A 340 31.10 3.15 -25.68
C VAL A 340 32.50 3.69 -25.94
N THR A 341 32.62 4.73 -26.77
CA THR A 341 33.88 5.41 -27.06
C THR A 341 33.96 6.76 -26.35
N ILE A 342 35.00 6.91 -25.53
CA ILE A 342 35.27 8.12 -24.75
C ILE A 342 36.51 8.80 -25.32
N LYS A 343 36.40 10.11 -25.58
CA LYS A 343 37.52 10.99 -25.94
C LYS A 343 37.42 12.28 -25.16
N ASN A 344 38.53 12.76 -24.62
CA ASN A 344 38.61 13.98 -23.83
C ASN A 344 37.55 14.01 -22.72
N ASN A 345 37.39 12.89 -21.98
CA ASN A 345 36.41 12.76 -20.88
C ASN A 345 34.94 12.93 -21.30
N LYS A 346 34.62 12.76 -22.60
CA LYS A 346 33.25 12.83 -23.15
C LYS A 346 32.90 11.56 -23.92
N ILE A 347 31.66 11.11 -23.78
CA ILE A 347 31.04 10.04 -24.56
C ILE A 347 30.82 10.56 -25.97
N THR A 348 31.58 10.03 -26.93
CA THR A 348 31.53 10.46 -28.35
C THR A 348 30.72 9.52 -29.22
N LYS A 349 30.66 8.24 -28.85
CA LYS A 349 29.99 7.21 -29.64
C LYS A 349 29.46 6.11 -28.72
N VAL A 350 28.23 5.66 -28.97
CA VAL A 350 27.62 4.50 -28.33
C VAL A 350 27.01 3.64 -29.44
N GLU A 351 27.36 2.36 -29.50
CA GLU A 351 26.91 1.44 -30.55
C GLU A 351 26.51 0.09 -29.96
N THR A 352 25.46 -0.51 -30.53
CA THR A 352 25.07 -1.89 -30.22
C THR A 352 26.03 -2.86 -30.89
N VAL A 353 26.60 -3.77 -30.11
CA VAL A 353 27.43 -4.89 -30.59
C VAL A 353 26.58 -6.13 -30.84
N SER A 354 25.64 -6.41 -29.94
CA SER A 354 24.66 -7.49 -30.10
C SER A 354 23.44 -7.24 -29.22
N ASN A 355 22.27 -7.73 -29.63
CA ASN A 355 21.04 -7.65 -28.85
C ASN A 355 20.29 -9.00 -28.86
N GLY A 356 19.67 -9.33 -27.73
CA GLY A 356 18.80 -10.52 -27.58
C GLY A 356 17.31 -10.21 -27.64
N ASP A 357 16.94 -8.97 -27.94
CA ASP A 357 15.57 -8.46 -27.86
C ASP A 357 14.83 -8.47 -29.22
N THR A 358 13.50 -8.35 -29.18
CA THR A 358 12.68 -8.23 -30.39
C THR A 358 13.06 -6.98 -31.20
N PRO A 359 13.37 -7.09 -32.51
CA PRO A 359 13.95 -6.00 -33.30
C PRO A 359 13.17 -4.67 -33.27
N ASP A 360 11.85 -4.72 -33.41
CA ASP A 360 11.01 -3.51 -33.51
C ASP A 360 10.99 -2.67 -32.23
N PHE A 361 11.05 -3.33 -31.07
CA PHE A 361 11.09 -2.66 -29.77
C PHE A 361 12.51 -2.18 -29.45
N TYR A 362 13.52 -2.95 -29.84
CA TYR A 362 14.92 -2.60 -29.64
C TYR A 362 15.33 -1.37 -30.45
N ALA A 363 14.99 -1.30 -31.74
CA ALA A 363 15.35 -0.17 -32.61
C ALA A 363 14.77 1.18 -32.11
N ARG A 364 13.59 1.13 -31.51
CA ARG A 364 12.94 2.31 -30.89
C ARG A 364 13.68 2.78 -29.63
N ALA A 365 14.12 1.83 -28.80
CA ALA A 365 14.93 2.13 -27.62
C ALA A 365 16.31 2.64 -28.01
N GLU A 366 16.99 1.96 -28.93
CA GLU A 366 18.35 2.27 -29.38
C GLU A 366 18.51 3.72 -29.85
N SER A 367 17.70 4.12 -30.82
CA SER A 367 17.77 5.48 -31.40
C SER A 367 17.54 6.59 -30.38
N THR A 368 16.59 6.40 -29.46
CA THR A 368 16.22 7.42 -28.47
C THR A 368 17.22 7.49 -27.32
N ILE A 369 17.60 6.34 -26.77
CA ILE A 369 18.47 6.25 -25.60
C ILE A 369 19.91 6.65 -25.95
N ILE A 370 20.45 6.21 -27.08
CA ILE A 370 21.80 6.60 -27.51
C ILE A 370 21.90 8.12 -27.67
N SER A 371 20.89 8.73 -28.30
CA SER A 371 20.83 10.18 -28.50
C SER A 371 20.78 10.93 -27.16
N GLN A 372 20.00 10.44 -26.19
CA GLN A 372 19.91 11.04 -24.87
C GLN A 372 21.20 10.89 -24.05
N ILE A 373 21.87 9.73 -24.12
CA ILE A 373 23.12 9.48 -23.40
C ILE A 373 24.24 10.37 -23.93
N ILE A 374 24.35 10.52 -25.26
CA ILE A 374 25.36 11.40 -25.87
C ILE A 374 25.05 12.88 -25.54
N SER A 375 23.78 13.28 -25.53
CA SER A 375 23.39 14.66 -25.21
C SER A 375 23.61 15.02 -23.73
N THR A 376 23.17 14.15 -22.81
CA THR A 376 23.25 14.38 -21.36
C THR A 376 24.59 14.00 -20.75
N GLN A 377 25.43 13.26 -21.49
CA GLN A 377 26.69 12.68 -21.01
C GLN A 377 26.50 11.84 -19.73
N SER A 378 25.32 11.23 -19.58
CA SER A 378 24.90 10.47 -18.40
C SER A 378 24.09 9.25 -18.81
N THR A 379 24.12 8.21 -17.98
CA THR A 379 23.25 7.02 -18.13
C THR A 379 21.92 7.18 -17.38
N THR A 380 21.71 8.28 -16.66
CA THR A 380 20.43 8.61 -16.03
C THR A 380 19.51 9.27 -17.07
N VAL A 381 18.97 8.46 -17.97
CA VAL A 381 18.05 8.87 -19.03
C VAL A 381 16.74 8.10 -18.94
N ASP A 382 15.65 8.69 -19.42
CA ASP A 382 14.32 8.09 -19.31
C ASP A 382 14.13 6.94 -20.29
N THR A 383 13.51 5.85 -19.84
CA THR A 383 13.18 4.71 -20.72
C THR A 383 12.12 5.07 -21.77
N VAL A 384 12.15 4.38 -22.91
CA VAL A 384 11.18 4.60 -23.99
C VAL A 384 9.90 3.82 -23.74
N SER A 385 8.75 4.51 -23.83
CA SER A 385 7.43 3.89 -23.67
C SER A 385 7.19 2.76 -24.69
N GLY A 386 6.78 1.59 -24.19
CA GLY A 386 6.61 0.37 -24.97
C GLY A 386 7.91 -0.39 -25.27
N ALA A 387 9.07 0.10 -24.84
CA ALA A 387 10.37 -0.57 -24.98
C ALA A 387 11.20 -0.44 -23.69
N THR A 388 10.54 -0.52 -22.53
CA THR A 388 11.15 -0.28 -21.21
C THR A 388 12.30 -1.24 -20.93
N TYR A 389 12.10 -2.55 -21.10
CA TYR A 389 13.14 -3.55 -20.84
C TYR A 389 14.34 -3.44 -21.79
N SER A 390 14.11 -3.15 -23.07
CA SER A 390 15.18 -2.88 -24.03
C SER A 390 15.95 -1.60 -23.68
N SER A 391 15.25 -0.57 -23.18
CA SER A 391 15.88 0.67 -22.70
C SER A 391 16.76 0.42 -21.48
N GLU A 392 16.27 -0.33 -20.49
CA GLU A 392 17.04 -0.73 -19.30
C GLU A 392 18.26 -1.59 -19.67
N GLY A 393 18.14 -2.48 -20.66
CA GLY A 393 19.25 -3.26 -21.19
C GLY A 393 20.37 -2.39 -21.78
N ILE A 394 20.01 -1.37 -22.57
CA ILE A 394 20.97 -0.43 -23.16
C ILE A 394 21.60 0.47 -22.09
N ILE A 395 20.80 0.98 -21.14
CA ILE A 395 21.27 1.84 -20.04
C ILE A 395 22.26 1.07 -19.15
N SER A 396 21.90 -0.15 -18.73
CA SER A 396 22.74 -0.99 -17.88
C SER A 396 24.04 -1.42 -18.58
N ALA A 397 23.97 -1.83 -19.85
CA ALA A 397 25.16 -2.15 -20.64
C ALA A 397 26.11 -0.95 -20.78
N THR A 398 25.55 0.24 -21.02
CA THR A 398 26.33 1.49 -21.11
C THR A 398 26.92 1.87 -19.76
N GLN A 399 26.18 1.68 -18.66
CA GLN A 399 26.67 1.94 -17.31
C GLN A 399 27.82 1.01 -16.92
N GLU A 400 27.74 -0.27 -17.30
CA GLU A 400 28.83 -1.22 -17.10
C GLU A 400 30.07 -0.81 -17.90
N ALA A 401 29.91 -0.42 -19.18
CA ALA A 401 31.01 0.08 -20.01
C ALA A 401 31.67 1.33 -19.41
N LEU A 402 30.88 2.29 -18.93
CA LEU A 402 31.40 3.49 -18.27
C LEU A 402 32.06 3.18 -16.92
N SER A 403 31.60 2.16 -16.20
CA SER A 403 32.26 1.74 -14.95
C SER A 403 33.69 1.23 -15.18
N LYS A 404 33.93 0.55 -16.31
CA LYS A 404 35.26 0.09 -16.74
C LYS A 404 36.16 1.23 -17.20
N ALA A 405 35.56 2.36 -17.59
CA ALA A 405 36.26 3.55 -18.00
C ALA A 405 36.63 4.50 -16.85
N LYS A 406 36.07 4.32 -15.65
CA LYS A 406 36.38 5.17 -14.48
C LYS A 406 37.86 5.05 -14.11
N ALA A 407 38.49 6.20 -13.86
CA ALA A 407 39.94 6.33 -13.71
C ALA A 407 40.49 5.66 -12.44
#